data_AF-A0A2H1WJQ7-F1
#
_entry.id   AF-A0A2H1WJQ7-F1
#
_cell.length_a   1.000
_cell.length_b   1.000
_cell.length_c   1.000
_cell.angle_alpha   90.00
_cell.angle_beta   90.00
_cell.angle_gamma   90.00
#
_symmetry.space_group_name_H-M   'P 1'
#
loop_
_entity.id
_entity.type
_entity.pdbx_description
1 polymer ?
#
loop_
_entity_poly.entity_id
_entity_poly.type
_entity_poly.pdbx_seq_one_letter_code
_entity_poly.pdbx_strand_id
1 'polypeptide(L)'
;ITNLEKANPWISSERSYFGAPGGIFDFQARQAGAAAARLQQLQARRDGLARGLNARAHTLLGKEEEQYQELLHKKQIVEADRAKLVEVMAELDEKKRKTLVAACEQVNKDFGSIFSTLLPGAEAKLMPPEGQTVLDGLEVKVGFNGSWKESLGELSGGQRSLVALSLVLGMLRWQPAPLYVLDEVDAAL
;
A
#
# COMPACT_ATOMS: atom_id res chain seq x y z
N ILE A 1 12.79 26.10 75.53
CA ILE A 1 11.58 26.93 75.34
C ILE A 1 11.96 28.27 74.69
N THR A 2 12.97 28.98 75.21
CA THR A 2 13.50 30.25 74.68
C THR A 2 13.90 30.22 73.19
N ASN A 3 14.34 29.07 72.66
CA ASN A 3 14.67 28.92 71.23
C ASN A 3 13.42 28.75 70.33
N LEU A 4 12.33 28.19 70.87
CA LEU A 4 11.07 27.99 70.14
C LEU A 4 10.25 29.29 70.08
N GLU A 5 10.27 30.07 71.17
CA GLU A 5 9.63 31.39 71.24
C GLU A 5 10.33 32.42 70.33
N LYS A 6 11.65 32.29 70.11
CA LYS A 6 12.39 33.11 69.13
C LYS A 6 12.04 32.77 67.67
N ALA A 7 11.84 31.48 67.36
CA ALA A 7 11.53 31.03 66.00
C ALA A 7 10.05 31.23 65.62
N ASN A 8 9.17 31.33 66.62
CA ASN A 8 7.72 31.40 66.42
C ASN A 8 7.11 32.51 67.28
N PRO A 9 7.09 33.76 66.79
CA PRO A 9 6.61 34.91 67.55
C PRO A 9 5.13 34.82 67.96
N TRP A 10 4.32 34.05 67.23
CA TRP A 10 2.89 33.84 67.52
C TRP A 10 2.64 33.05 68.81
N ILE A 11 3.63 32.29 69.29
CA ILE A 11 3.51 31.47 70.50
C ILE A 11 3.31 32.36 71.73
N SER A 12 3.95 33.54 71.79
CA SER A 12 3.82 34.45 72.93
C SER A 12 2.48 35.19 72.96
N SER A 13 1.92 35.54 71.80
CA SER A 13 0.61 36.19 71.69
C SER A 13 -0.55 35.25 71.98
N GLU A 14 -0.42 33.97 71.65
CA GLU A 14 -1.51 32.99 71.75
C GLU A 14 -1.38 32.03 72.94
N ARG A 15 -0.31 32.18 73.74
CA ARG A 15 -0.04 31.37 74.94
C ARG A 15 -1.20 31.30 75.91
N SER A 16 -2.00 32.36 76.03
CA SER A 16 -3.16 32.44 76.91
C SER A 16 -4.31 31.52 76.50
N TYR A 17 -4.34 31.06 75.24
CA TYR A 17 -5.38 30.17 74.72
C TYR A 17 -4.95 28.69 74.72
N PHE A 18 -3.71 28.38 75.12
CA PHE A 18 -3.17 27.02 75.13
C PHE A 18 -3.83 26.18 76.22
N GLY A 19 -4.40 25.04 75.83
CA GLY A 19 -5.08 24.13 76.76
C GLY A 19 -6.49 24.57 77.20
N ALA A 20 -7.06 25.61 76.60
CA ALA A 20 -8.43 26.02 76.86
C ALA A 20 -9.42 24.97 76.31
N PRO A 21 -10.35 24.43 77.12
CA PRO A 21 -11.30 23.41 76.69
C PRO A 21 -12.25 23.96 75.61
N GLY A 22 -12.36 23.26 74.48
CA GLY A 22 -13.14 23.69 73.31
C GLY A 22 -12.45 24.73 72.41
N GLY A 23 -11.22 25.13 72.72
CA GLY A 23 -10.40 26.04 71.92
C GLY A 23 -9.58 25.33 70.83
N ILE A 24 -9.01 26.10 69.90
CA ILE A 24 -8.15 25.57 68.82
C ILE A 24 -6.86 24.89 69.34
N PHE A 25 -6.44 25.24 70.56
CA PHE A 25 -5.32 24.65 71.29
C PHE A 25 -5.76 23.71 72.43
N ASP A 26 -6.96 23.13 72.34
CA ASP A 26 -7.42 22.10 73.26
C ASP A 26 -6.66 20.78 73.02
N PHE A 27 -5.55 20.62 73.74
CA PHE A 27 -4.70 19.44 73.67
C PHE A 27 -5.31 18.20 74.36
N GLN A 28 -6.39 18.36 75.14
CA GLN A 28 -7.10 17.24 75.77
C GLN A 28 -8.11 16.62 74.79
N ALA A 29 -8.87 17.45 74.07
CA ALA A 29 -9.77 17.00 73.01
C ALA A 29 -9.02 16.56 71.73
N ARG A 30 -7.90 17.22 71.40
CA ARG A 30 -6.99 16.81 70.31
C ARG A 30 -5.73 16.19 70.88
N GLN A 31 -5.81 14.89 71.16
CA GLN A 31 -4.63 14.11 71.53
C GLN A 31 -3.60 14.09 70.39
N ALA A 32 -2.57 14.93 70.51
CA ALA A 32 -1.48 15.02 69.54
C ALA A 32 -0.80 13.65 69.30
N GLY A 33 -0.72 12.81 70.33
CA GLY A 33 -0.20 11.45 70.23
C GLY A 33 -1.04 10.52 69.35
N ALA A 34 -2.38 10.56 69.49
CA ALA A 34 -3.29 9.76 68.64
C ALA A 34 -3.28 10.25 67.18
N ALA A 35 -3.20 11.57 66.97
CA ALA A 35 -3.05 12.14 65.64
C ALA A 35 -1.71 11.76 64.99
N ALA A 36 -0.62 11.76 65.76
CA ALA A 36 0.71 11.33 65.30
C ALA A 36 0.74 9.83 64.98
N ALA A 37 0.13 8.98 65.80
CA ALA A 37 0.01 7.55 65.54
C ALA A 37 -0.80 7.27 64.26
N ARG A 38 -1.91 8.01 64.06
CA ARG A 38 -2.71 7.91 62.83
C ARG A 38 -1.93 8.37 61.60
N LEU A 39 -1.13 9.42 61.72
CA LEU A 39 -0.24 9.89 60.66
C LEU A 39 0.79 8.81 60.30
N GLN A 40 1.43 8.19 61.29
CA GLN A 40 2.38 7.10 61.07
C GLN A 40 1.73 5.88 60.42
N GLN A 41 0.52 5.50 60.84
CA GLN A 41 -0.20 4.38 60.22
C GLN A 41 -0.58 4.67 58.76
N LEU A 42 -1.03 5.89 58.47
CA LEU A 42 -1.34 6.32 57.10
C LEU A 42 -0.09 6.40 56.23
N GLN A 43 1.04 6.85 56.78
CA GLN A 43 2.34 6.85 56.09
C GLN A 43 2.80 5.43 55.79
N ALA A 44 2.78 4.51 56.77
CA ALA A 44 3.14 3.11 56.56
C ALA A 44 2.26 2.42 55.49
N ARG A 45 0.95 2.73 55.46
CA ARG A 45 0.03 2.23 54.43
C ARG A 45 0.34 2.83 53.06
N ARG A 46 0.65 4.13 52.98
CA ARG A 46 1.09 4.78 51.74
C ARG A 46 2.38 4.13 51.22
N ASP A 47 3.36 3.89 52.09
CA ASP A 47 4.66 3.33 51.70
C ASP A 47 4.56 1.84 51.32
N GLY A 48 3.61 1.10 51.91
CA GLY A 48 3.24 -0.24 51.45
C GLY A 48 2.66 -0.23 50.03
N LEU A 49 1.75 0.68 49.73
CA LEU A 49 1.16 0.83 48.40
C LEU A 49 2.17 1.36 47.37
N ALA A 50 3.02 2.32 47.76
CA ALA A 50 4.04 2.91 46.90
C ALA A 50 5.05 1.88 46.40
N ARG A 51 5.36 0.84 47.19
CA ARG A 51 6.26 -0.25 46.80
C ARG A 51 5.71 -1.13 45.67
N GLY A 52 4.38 -1.23 45.53
CA GLY A 52 3.73 -1.95 44.44
C GLY A 52 3.40 -1.09 43.22
N LEU A 53 3.57 0.23 43.32
CA LEU A 53 3.29 1.15 42.22
C LEU A 53 4.52 1.31 41.34
N ASN A 54 4.36 1.00 40.06
CA ASN A 54 5.36 1.34 39.06
C ASN A 54 5.34 2.85 38.84
N ALA A 55 6.29 3.57 39.46
CA ALA A 55 6.41 5.02 39.34
C ALA A 55 6.60 5.51 37.88
N ARG A 56 7.04 4.62 36.98
CA ARG A 56 7.23 4.90 35.54
C ARG A 56 6.02 4.50 34.69
N ALA A 57 4.92 4.05 35.28
CA ALA A 57 3.74 3.61 34.52
C ALA A 57 3.20 4.71 33.60
N HIS A 58 3.18 5.95 34.05
CA HIS A 58 2.69 7.08 33.23
C HIS A 58 3.58 7.37 32.02
N THR A 59 4.91 7.26 32.16
CA THR A 59 5.83 7.47 31.02
C THR A 59 5.83 6.30 30.05
N LEU A 60 5.67 5.07 30.56
CA LEU A 60 5.51 3.88 29.73
C LEU A 60 4.21 3.95 28.93
N LEU A 61 3.10 4.30 29.58
CA LEU A 61 1.80 4.47 28.91
C LEU A 61 1.88 5.50 27.77
N GLY A 62 2.44 6.68 28.03
CA GLY A 62 2.57 7.71 26.99
C GLY A 62 3.41 7.26 25.79
N LYS A 63 4.50 6.51 26.02
CA LYS A 63 5.31 5.94 24.94
C LYS A 63 4.57 4.88 24.13
N GLU A 64 3.85 3.99 24.78
CA GLU A 64 3.05 2.96 24.11
C GLU A 64 1.90 3.58 23.30
N GLU A 65 1.28 4.65 23.83
CA GLU A 65 0.25 5.41 23.11
C GLU A 65 0.83 6.08 21.86
N GLU A 66 1.99 6.74 21.96
CA GLU A 66 2.69 7.33 20.81
C GLU A 66 3.01 6.28 19.73
N GLN A 67 3.57 5.13 20.13
CA GLN A 67 3.88 4.03 19.21
C GLN A 67 2.62 3.45 18.57
N TYR A 68 1.55 3.31 19.34
CA TYR A 68 0.26 2.84 18.84
C TYR A 68 -0.31 3.79 17.77
N GLN A 69 -0.29 5.10 18.04
CA GLN A 69 -0.76 6.11 17.07
C GLN A 69 0.11 6.12 15.81
N GLU A 70 1.43 6.01 15.94
CA GLU A 70 2.34 5.92 14.79
C GLU A 70 2.06 4.67 13.94
N LEU A 71 1.87 3.52 14.58
CA LEU A 71 1.51 2.27 13.89
C LEU A 71 0.16 2.36 13.19
N LEU A 72 -0.83 2.98 13.84
CA LEU A 72 -2.15 3.18 13.25
C LEU A 72 -2.07 4.08 12.01
N HIS A 73 -1.28 5.15 12.08
CA HIS A 73 -1.05 6.05 10.96
C HIS A 73 -0.35 5.33 9.79
N LYS A 74 0.72 4.57 10.07
CA LYS A 74 1.42 3.76 9.06
C LYS A 74 0.48 2.75 8.40
N LYS A 75 -0.37 2.09 9.18
CA LYS A 75 -1.37 1.15 8.66
C LYS A 75 -2.32 1.85 7.69
N GLN A 76 -2.85 3.01 8.04
CA GLN A 76 -3.75 3.78 7.17
C GLN A 76 -3.09 4.16 5.85
N ILE A 77 -1.81 4.59 5.89
CA ILE A 77 -1.05 4.89 4.67
C ILE A 77 -0.94 3.65 3.78
N VAL A 78 -0.54 2.50 4.35
CA VAL A 78 -0.39 1.25 3.58
C VAL A 78 -1.72 0.80 2.97
N GLU A 79 -2.83 0.94 3.70
CA GLU A 79 -4.16 0.62 3.18
C GLU A 79 -4.57 1.55 2.03
N ALA A 80 -4.28 2.85 2.15
CA ALA A 80 -4.53 3.83 1.09
C ALA A 80 -3.66 3.59 -0.15
N ASP A 81 -2.37 3.31 0.04
CA ASP A 81 -1.43 2.99 -1.04
C ASP A 81 -1.84 1.72 -1.77
N ARG A 82 -2.28 0.69 -1.04
CA ARG A 82 -2.82 -0.54 -1.63
C ARG A 82 -4.03 -0.23 -2.50
N ALA A 83 -4.97 0.58 -2.03
CA ALA A 83 -6.15 0.95 -2.80
C ALA A 83 -5.77 1.68 -4.09
N LYS A 84 -4.82 2.62 -4.00
CA LYS A 84 -4.32 3.37 -5.15
C LYS A 84 -3.60 2.49 -6.17
N LEU A 85 -2.80 1.52 -5.72
CA LEU A 85 -2.15 0.56 -6.62
C LEU A 85 -3.15 -0.29 -7.39
N VAL A 86 -4.22 -0.75 -6.73
CA VAL A 86 -5.29 -1.51 -7.40
C VAL A 86 -6.01 -0.67 -8.45
N GLU A 87 -6.28 0.60 -8.17
CA GLU A 87 -6.86 1.53 -9.13
C GLU A 87 -5.94 1.73 -10.36
N VAL A 88 -4.66 2.01 -10.12
CA VAL A 88 -3.67 2.18 -11.20
C VAL A 88 -3.52 0.91 -12.04
N MET A 89 -3.56 -0.28 -11.43
CA MET A 89 -3.54 -1.55 -12.17
C MET A 89 -4.74 -1.67 -13.11
N ALA A 90 -5.94 -1.35 -12.62
CA ALA A 90 -7.16 -1.40 -13.42
C ALA A 90 -7.13 -0.40 -14.60
N GLU A 91 -6.64 0.83 -14.36
CA GLU A 91 -6.46 1.82 -15.43
C GLU A 91 -5.44 1.37 -16.48
N LEU A 92 -4.33 0.77 -16.04
CA LEU A 92 -3.28 0.28 -16.92
C LEU A 92 -3.77 -0.89 -17.78
N ASP A 93 -4.52 -1.82 -17.20
CA ASP A 93 -5.09 -2.95 -17.92
C ASP A 93 -6.08 -2.50 -19.01
N GLU A 94 -6.94 -1.53 -18.71
CA GLU A 94 -7.86 -1.00 -19.71
C GLU A 94 -7.13 -0.25 -20.82
N LYS A 95 -6.09 0.53 -20.49
CA LYS A 95 -5.25 1.20 -21.48
C LYS A 95 -4.49 0.20 -22.35
N LYS A 96 -3.94 -0.86 -21.75
CA LYS A 96 -3.27 -1.96 -22.45
C LYS A 96 -4.23 -2.63 -23.43
N ARG A 97 -5.44 -2.98 -22.98
CA ARG A 97 -6.47 -3.61 -23.82
C ARG A 97 -6.84 -2.75 -25.02
N LYS A 98 -7.12 -1.46 -24.79
CA LYS A 98 -7.43 -0.50 -25.89
C LYS A 98 -6.30 -0.41 -26.90
N THR A 99 -5.07 -0.29 -26.41
CA THR A 99 -3.88 -0.16 -27.27
C THR A 99 -3.65 -1.43 -28.09
N LEU A 100 -3.83 -2.62 -27.47
CA LEU A 100 -3.68 -3.90 -28.14
C LEU A 100 -4.74 -4.10 -29.23
N VAL A 101 -6.01 -3.77 -28.96
CA VAL A 101 -7.08 -3.87 -29.95
C VAL A 101 -6.81 -2.94 -31.14
N ALA A 102 -6.46 -1.68 -30.88
CA ALA A 102 -6.14 -0.73 -31.94
C ALA A 102 -4.91 -1.18 -32.77
N ALA A 103 -3.87 -1.68 -32.11
CA ALA A 103 -2.70 -2.23 -32.80
C ALA A 103 -3.07 -3.45 -33.64
N CYS A 104 -3.88 -4.37 -33.11
CA CYS A 104 -4.34 -5.55 -33.83
C CYS A 104 -5.14 -5.17 -35.08
N GLU A 105 -6.06 -4.21 -34.98
CA GLU A 105 -6.86 -3.75 -36.13
C GLU A 105 -5.98 -3.13 -37.22
N GLN A 106 -5.04 -2.27 -36.84
CA GLN A 106 -4.15 -1.61 -37.79
C GLN A 106 -3.17 -2.59 -38.43
N VAL A 107 -2.53 -3.45 -37.63
CA VAL A 107 -1.62 -4.51 -38.14
C VAL A 107 -2.39 -5.48 -39.04
N ASN A 108 -3.61 -5.86 -38.70
CA ASN A 108 -4.43 -6.75 -39.53
C ASN A 108 -4.75 -6.13 -40.90
N LYS A 109 -5.06 -4.83 -40.93
CA LYS A 109 -5.30 -4.08 -42.18
C LYS A 109 -4.04 -4.00 -43.04
N ASP A 110 -2.91 -3.64 -42.45
CA ASP A 110 -1.64 -3.50 -43.17
C ASP A 110 -1.11 -4.86 -43.63
N PHE A 111 -1.22 -5.89 -42.79
CA PHE A 111 -0.88 -7.28 -43.11
C PHE A 111 -1.65 -7.80 -44.32
N GLY A 112 -2.98 -7.67 -44.32
CA GLY A 112 -3.82 -8.10 -45.44
C GLY A 112 -3.46 -7.35 -46.73
N SER A 113 -3.25 -6.03 -46.64
CA SER A 113 -2.87 -5.20 -47.80
C SER A 113 -1.49 -5.54 -48.36
N ILE A 114 -0.50 -5.81 -47.51
CA ILE A 114 0.86 -6.19 -47.94
C ILE A 114 0.81 -7.58 -48.58
N PHE A 115 0.11 -8.53 -47.95
CA PHE A 115 0.03 -9.89 -48.44
C PHE A 115 -0.66 -9.97 -49.81
N SER A 116 -1.77 -9.25 -50.01
CA SER A 116 -2.47 -9.20 -51.30
C SER A 116 -1.65 -8.52 -52.40
N THR A 117 -0.74 -7.62 -52.03
CA THR A 117 0.19 -6.97 -52.97
C THR A 117 1.31 -7.92 -53.39
N LEU A 118 1.80 -8.74 -52.47
CA LEU A 118 2.85 -9.73 -52.75
C LEU A 118 2.32 -10.95 -53.49
N LEU A 119 1.09 -11.38 -53.23
CA LEU A 119 0.46 -12.52 -53.89
C LEU A 119 -0.97 -12.17 -54.36
N PRO A 120 -1.14 -11.83 -55.66
CA PRO A 120 -2.46 -11.51 -56.21
C PRO A 120 -3.43 -12.69 -56.07
N GLY A 121 -4.66 -12.41 -55.64
CA GLY A 121 -5.68 -13.43 -55.39
C GLY A 121 -5.58 -14.11 -54.02
N ALA A 122 -4.69 -13.64 -53.15
CA ALA A 122 -4.56 -14.09 -51.78
C ALA A 122 -5.00 -13.03 -50.77
N GLU A 123 -5.61 -13.48 -49.69
CA GLU A 123 -6.04 -12.65 -48.56
C GLU A 123 -5.47 -13.24 -47.28
N ALA A 124 -5.13 -12.39 -46.33
CA ALA A 124 -4.71 -12.85 -45.01
C ALA A 124 -5.27 -11.94 -43.93
N LYS A 125 -5.60 -12.54 -42.78
CA LYS A 125 -6.12 -11.84 -41.61
C LYS A 125 -5.68 -12.51 -40.31
N LEU A 126 -5.59 -11.70 -39.27
CA LEU A 126 -5.40 -12.13 -37.89
C LEU A 126 -6.76 -12.25 -37.21
N MET A 127 -7.03 -13.40 -36.59
CA MET A 127 -8.25 -13.62 -35.82
C MET A 127 -7.92 -14.32 -34.51
N PRO A 128 -8.64 -14.03 -33.42
CA PRO A 128 -8.55 -14.84 -32.21
C PRO A 128 -8.95 -16.30 -32.51
N PRO A 129 -8.35 -17.27 -31.82
CA PRO A 129 -8.84 -18.65 -31.81
C PRO A 129 -10.30 -18.74 -31.39
N GLU A 130 -10.97 -19.85 -31.71
CA GLU A 130 -12.36 -20.05 -31.30
C GLU A 130 -12.51 -20.00 -29.77
N GLY A 131 -13.43 -19.16 -29.30
CA GLY A 131 -13.72 -18.98 -27.87
C GLY A 131 -12.71 -18.11 -27.11
N GLN A 132 -11.73 -17.51 -27.80
CA GLN A 132 -10.69 -16.67 -27.19
C GLN A 132 -10.82 -15.20 -27.60
N THR A 133 -10.14 -14.32 -26.88
CA THR A 133 -10.06 -12.89 -27.19
C THR A 133 -8.71 -12.53 -27.81
N VAL A 134 -8.61 -11.33 -28.39
CA VAL A 134 -7.36 -10.76 -28.91
C VAL A 134 -6.24 -10.73 -27.85
N LEU A 135 -6.59 -10.75 -26.56
CA LEU A 135 -5.64 -10.77 -25.45
C LEU A 135 -5.01 -12.15 -25.23
N ASP A 136 -5.70 -13.22 -25.60
CA ASP A 136 -5.28 -14.60 -25.35
C ASP A 136 -4.38 -15.15 -26.46
N GLY A 137 -4.51 -14.59 -27.67
CA GLY A 137 -3.69 -14.95 -28.82
C GLY A 137 -4.35 -14.56 -30.13
N LEU A 138 -3.57 -14.66 -31.21
CA LEU A 138 -4.03 -14.44 -32.58
C LEU A 138 -3.52 -15.56 -33.47
N GLU A 139 -4.39 -16.04 -34.34
CA GLU A 139 -4.09 -17.00 -35.39
C GLU A 139 -4.12 -16.31 -36.76
N VAL A 140 -3.23 -16.75 -37.64
CA VAL A 140 -3.16 -16.28 -39.02
C VAL A 140 -4.09 -17.15 -39.87
N LYS A 141 -5.10 -16.54 -40.49
CA LYS A 141 -5.95 -17.18 -41.50
C LYS A 141 -5.59 -16.65 -42.87
N VAL A 142 -5.38 -17.55 -43.82
CA VAL A 142 -5.01 -17.23 -45.20
C VAL A 142 -6.07 -17.77 -46.14
N GLY A 143 -6.47 -16.99 -47.14
CA GLY A 143 -7.40 -17.38 -48.18
C GLY A 143 -6.80 -17.22 -49.57
N PHE A 144 -7.15 -18.12 -50.48
CA PHE A 144 -6.77 -18.03 -51.90
C PHE A 144 -8.03 -18.16 -52.75
N ASN A 145 -8.21 -17.26 -53.71
CA ASN A 145 -9.33 -17.27 -54.66
C ASN A 145 -10.70 -17.45 -53.97
N GLY A 146 -10.89 -16.82 -52.79
CA GLY A 146 -12.12 -16.91 -51.99
C GLY A 146 -12.24 -18.14 -51.06
N SER A 147 -11.28 -19.08 -51.08
CA SER A 147 -11.26 -20.23 -50.18
C SER A 147 -10.32 -19.98 -48.99
N TRP A 148 -10.88 -19.95 -47.77
CA TRP A 148 -10.12 -19.77 -46.53
C TRP A 148 -9.56 -21.09 -46.01
N LYS A 149 -8.30 -21.08 -45.59
CA LYS A 149 -7.61 -22.21 -44.98
C LYS A 149 -7.48 -22.01 -43.48
N GLU A 150 -7.72 -23.07 -42.70
CA GLU A 150 -7.62 -23.03 -41.24
C GLU A 150 -6.19 -23.27 -40.73
N SER A 151 -5.37 -23.99 -41.50
CA SER A 151 -4.00 -24.33 -41.09
C SER A 151 -2.96 -23.79 -42.08
N LEU A 152 -1.93 -23.14 -41.53
CA LEU A 152 -0.71 -22.72 -42.26
C LEU A 152 0.07 -23.91 -42.83
N GLY A 153 -0.17 -25.13 -42.32
CA GLY A 153 0.51 -26.34 -42.79
C GLY A 153 0.17 -26.73 -44.23
N GLU A 154 -0.96 -26.28 -44.76
CA GLU A 154 -1.40 -26.56 -46.13
C GLU A 154 -0.73 -25.68 -47.20
N LEU A 155 0.03 -24.68 -46.78
CA LEU A 155 0.70 -23.73 -47.66
C LEU A 155 2.01 -24.28 -48.21
N SER A 156 2.41 -23.85 -49.42
CA SER A 156 3.74 -24.13 -49.94
C SER A 156 4.82 -23.46 -49.09
N GLY A 157 6.06 -23.96 -49.15
CA GLY A 157 7.19 -23.38 -48.38
C GLY A 157 7.36 -21.87 -48.60
N GLY A 158 7.36 -21.44 -49.86
CA GLY A 158 7.46 -20.01 -50.21
C GLY A 158 6.23 -19.20 -49.79
N GLN A 159 5.02 -19.77 -49.85
CA GLN A 159 3.82 -19.09 -49.34
C GLN A 159 3.89 -18.84 -47.84
N ARG A 160 4.39 -19.81 -47.05
CA ARG A 160 4.59 -19.61 -45.61
C ARG A 160 5.60 -18.51 -45.33
N SER A 161 6.70 -18.47 -46.08
CA SER A 161 7.70 -17.41 -45.96
C SER A 161 7.12 -16.03 -46.29
N LEU A 162 6.32 -15.92 -47.34
CA LEU A 162 5.65 -14.66 -47.72
C LEU A 162 4.61 -14.21 -46.68
N VAL A 163 3.86 -15.13 -46.10
CA VAL A 163 2.92 -14.83 -44.99
C VAL A 163 3.70 -14.27 -43.80
N ALA A 164 4.79 -14.93 -43.39
CA ALA A 164 5.62 -14.48 -42.27
C ALA A 164 6.23 -13.10 -42.54
N LEU A 165 6.80 -12.89 -43.73
CA LEU A 165 7.37 -11.61 -44.13
C LEU A 165 6.32 -10.50 -44.15
N SER A 166 5.12 -10.78 -44.67
CA SER A 166 4.02 -9.81 -44.70
C SER A 166 3.57 -9.41 -43.29
N LEU A 167 3.53 -10.37 -42.36
CA LEU A 167 3.18 -10.11 -40.96
C LEU A 167 4.24 -9.24 -40.29
N VAL A 168 5.53 -9.57 -40.46
CA VAL A 168 6.63 -8.76 -39.94
C VAL A 168 6.53 -7.34 -40.49
N LEU A 169 6.42 -7.17 -41.81
CA LEU A 169 6.28 -5.84 -42.43
C LEU A 169 5.05 -5.07 -41.94
N GLY A 170 3.92 -5.74 -41.72
CA GLY A 170 2.72 -5.14 -41.14
C GLY A 170 2.97 -4.62 -39.71
N MET A 171 3.66 -5.39 -38.87
CA MET A 171 4.05 -4.97 -37.53
C MET A 171 5.05 -3.78 -37.56
N LEU A 172 5.99 -3.81 -38.51
CA LEU A 172 6.97 -2.74 -38.68
C LEU A 172 6.36 -1.42 -39.19
N ARG A 173 5.21 -1.46 -39.88
CA ARG A 173 4.46 -0.26 -40.25
C ARG A 173 3.75 0.38 -39.06
N TRP A 174 3.24 -0.44 -38.13
CA TRP A 174 2.62 0.05 -36.90
C TRP A 174 3.65 0.71 -35.98
N GLN A 175 4.81 0.06 -35.79
CA GLN A 175 5.88 0.58 -34.95
C GLN A 175 7.22 0.62 -35.72
N PRO A 176 7.50 1.72 -36.44
CA PRO A 176 8.70 1.83 -37.26
C PRO A 176 9.97 1.96 -36.41
N ALA A 177 10.94 1.08 -36.65
CA ALA A 177 12.31 1.16 -36.18
C ALA A 177 13.24 1.73 -37.27
N PRO A 178 14.38 2.33 -36.89
CA PRO A 178 15.28 3.01 -37.82
C PRO A 178 16.09 2.08 -38.74
N LEU A 179 16.25 0.80 -38.39
CA LEU A 179 17.01 -0.18 -39.16
C LEU A 179 16.42 -1.57 -38.98
N TYR A 180 16.31 -2.31 -40.09
CA TYR A 180 15.91 -3.72 -40.10
C TYR A 180 16.97 -4.54 -40.84
N VAL A 181 17.35 -5.67 -40.27
CA VAL A 181 18.23 -6.66 -40.89
C VAL A 181 17.44 -7.95 -40.99
N LEU A 182 17.29 -8.44 -42.22
CA LEU A 182 16.66 -9.72 -42.52
C LEU A 182 17.76 -10.64 -43.04
N ASP A 183 17.96 -11.77 -42.37
CA ASP A 183 18.95 -12.76 -42.76
C ASP A 183 18.23 -13.95 -43.41
N GLU A 184 18.79 -14.47 -44.51
CA GLU A 184 18.30 -15.65 -45.25
C GLU A 184 16.79 -15.69 -45.61
N VAL A 185 16.17 -14.55 -45.87
CA VAL A 185 14.73 -14.47 -46.25
C VAL A 185 14.42 -15.08 -47.63
N ASP A 186 15.44 -15.33 -48.43
CA ASP A 186 15.42 -15.75 -49.82
C ASP A 186 15.68 -17.25 -50.03
N ALA A 187 16.06 -18.01 -48.99
CA ALA A 187 16.34 -19.45 -49.11
C ALA A 187 15.12 -20.30 -49.50
N ALA A 188 13.90 -19.75 -49.38
CA ALA A 188 12.64 -20.43 -49.65
C ALA A 188 11.72 -19.71 -50.66
N LEU A 189 12.20 -18.60 -51.25
CA LEU A 189 11.43 -17.70 -52.12
C LEU A 189 11.61 -18.06 -53.60
#